data_AF-A0A937T0P2-F1
#
_entry.id   AF-A0A937T0P2-F1
#
_cell.length_a   1.000
_cell.length_b   1.000
_cell.length_c   1.000
_cell.angle_alpha   90.00
_cell.angle_beta   90.00
_cell.angle_gamma   90.00
#
_symmetry.space_group_name_H-M   'P 1'
#
loop_
_entity.id
_entity.type
_entity.pdbx_description
1 polymer ?
#
loop_
_entity_poly.entity_id
_entity_poly.type
_entity_poly.pdbx_seq_one_letter_code
_entity_poly.pdbx_strand_id
1 'polypeptide(L)'
;MKKAKSTRTTILLSFVMVFVCGIVAATVLAAGQNKDTETVGVSQWEYCSLKVKANRPANEAGRQILKLGQEGWELVSVENFSESGSTTATAYYFKRPL
;
A
#
# COMPACT_ATOMS: atom_id res chain seq x y z
N MET A 1 67.52 -25.09 21.88
CA MET A 1 66.09 -25.43 22.09
C MET A 1 65.29 -24.14 22.24
N LYS A 2 64.35 -23.82 21.33
CA LYS A 2 63.21 -22.88 21.49
C LYS A 2 62.60 -22.56 20.12
N LYS A 3 61.82 -23.47 19.54
CA LYS A 3 60.89 -23.18 18.42
C LYS A 3 59.70 -24.12 18.49
N ALA A 4 58.71 -23.79 19.32
CA ALA A 4 57.44 -24.54 19.38
C ALA A 4 56.22 -23.70 19.79
N LYS A 5 56.34 -22.37 19.92
CA LYS A 5 55.23 -21.50 20.35
C LYS A 5 54.59 -20.64 19.25
N SER A 6 55.16 -20.61 18.03
CA SER A 6 54.69 -19.69 16.97
C SER A 6 53.46 -20.19 16.21
N THR A 7 53.30 -21.50 16.02
CA THR A 7 52.30 -22.06 15.11
C THR A 7 50.86 -21.91 15.64
N ARG A 8 50.68 -22.01 16.96
CA ARG A 8 49.35 -21.90 17.60
C ARG A 8 48.79 -20.49 17.50
N THR A 9 49.65 -19.48 17.63
CA THR A 9 49.27 -18.07 17.55
C THR A 9 48.87 -17.67 16.13
N THR A 10 49.58 -18.20 15.12
CA THR A 10 49.24 -17.95 13.70
C THR A 10 47.91 -18.58 13.29
N ILE A 11 47.62 -19.79 13.80
CA ILE A 11 46.33 -20.46 13.56
C ILE A 11 45.19 -19.66 14.22
N LEU A 12 45.36 -19.24 15.48
CA LEU A 12 44.38 -18.42 16.19
C LEU A 12 44.11 -17.09 15.48
N LEU A 13 45.15 -16.39 15.04
CA LEU A 13 45.02 -15.13 14.28
C LEU A 13 44.26 -15.32 12.96
N SER A 14 44.51 -16.43 12.27
CA SER A 14 43.82 -16.76 11.02
C SER A 14 42.33 -17.02 11.25
N PHE A 15 41.96 -17.76 12.30
CA PHE A 15 40.57 -17.99 12.66
C PHE A 15 39.84 -16.70 13.06
N VAL A 16 40.48 -15.83 13.86
CA VAL A 16 39.90 -14.54 14.24
C VAL A 16 39.68 -13.66 13.00
N MET A 17 40.63 -13.62 12.07
CA MET A 17 40.51 -12.82 10.85
C MET A 17 39.37 -13.29 9.94
N VAL A 18 39.20 -14.61 9.77
CA VAL A 18 38.08 -15.19 9.01
C VAL A 18 36.74 -14.89 9.69
N PHE A 19 36.69 -14.97 11.02
CA PHE A 19 35.47 -14.68 11.78
C PHE A 19 35.06 -13.22 11.66
N VAL A 20 36.01 -12.29 11.76
CA VAL A 20 35.77 -10.85 11.58
C VAL A 20 35.33 -10.54 10.15
N CYS A 21 35.96 -11.12 9.13
CA CYS A 21 35.53 -10.95 7.73
C CYS A 21 34.12 -11.49 7.49
N GLY A 22 33.76 -12.62 8.11
CA GLY A 22 32.41 -13.18 8.03
C GLY A 22 31.35 -12.25 8.62
N ILE A 23 31.64 -11.63 9.78
CA ILE A 23 30.73 -10.69 10.42
C ILE A 23 30.52 -9.44 9.56
N VAL A 24 31.59 -8.88 8.97
CA VAL A 24 31.49 -7.69 8.10
C VAL A 24 30.74 -8.00 6.80
N ALA A 25 30.96 -9.16 6.19
CA ALA A 25 30.21 -9.57 5.00
C ALA A 25 28.72 -9.75 5.32
N ALA A 26 28.38 -10.34 6.47
CA ALA A 26 27.00 -10.51 6.91
C ALA A 26 26.31 -9.17 7.20
N THR A 27 26.99 -8.19 7.80
CA THR A 27 26.41 -6.87 8.07
C THR A 27 26.22 -6.05 6.79
N VAL A 28 27.12 -6.15 5.81
CA VAL A 28 26.97 -5.50 4.49
C VAL A 28 25.81 -6.12 3.71
N LEU A 29 25.65 -7.44 3.75
CA LEU A 29 24.51 -8.14 3.14
C LEU A 29 23.17 -7.80 3.83
N ALA A 30 23.16 -7.67 5.16
CA ALA A 30 21.96 -7.26 5.90
C ALA A 30 21.61 -5.78 5.66
N ALA A 31 22.60 -4.90 5.54
CA ALA A 31 22.38 -3.49 5.25
C ALA A 31 21.85 -3.24 3.82
N GLY A 32 22.19 -4.11 2.86
CA GLY A 32 21.63 -4.08 1.49
C GLY A 32 20.20 -4.64 1.38
N GLN A 33 19.65 -5.20 2.45
CA GLN A 33 18.25 -5.65 2.54
C GLN A 33 17.32 -4.67 3.26
N ASN A 34 17.78 -3.47 3.60
CA ASN A 34 16.90 -2.29 3.54
C ASN A 34 16.65 -1.96 2.07
N LYS A 35 16.04 -2.90 1.35
CA LYS A 35 15.14 -2.53 0.29
C LYS A 35 14.11 -1.68 1.00
N ASP A 36 14.06 -0.43 0.60
CA ASP A 36 12.88 0.39 0.65
C ASP A 36 11.68 -0.53 0.49
N THR A 37 11.12 -0.94 1.63
CA THR A 37 9.69 -1.08 1.74
C THR A 37 9.22 0.36 1.81
N GLU A 38 9.45 1.09 0.72
CA GLU A 38 8.45 1.95 0.15
C GLU A 38 7.24 1.00 0.10
N THR A 39 6.46 1.03 1.17
CA THR A 39 5.05 0.72 1.08
C THR A 39 4.65 1.52 -0.13
N VAL A 40 4.53 0.88 -1.29
CA VAL A 40 3.76 1.40 -2.41
C VAL A 40 2.52 1.87 -1.70
N GLY A 41 2.41 3.19 -1.51
CA GLY A 41 1.37 3.79 -0.72
C GLY A 41 0.13 3.49 -1.53
N VAL A 42 -0.47 2.32 -1.28
CA VAL A 42 -1.74 1.95 -1.85
C VAL A 42 -2.62 3.00 -1.23
N SER A 43 -2.84 4.08 -1.98
CA SER A 43 -3.81 5.09 -1.64
C SER A 43 -5.09 4.30 -1.48
N GLN A 44 -5.44 4.04 -0.23
CA GLN A 44 -6.53 3.13 0.07
C GLN A 44 -7.77 3.96 -0.29
N TRP A 45 -8.49 3.53 -1.31
CA TRP A 45 -9.65 4.27 -1.79
C TRP A 45 -10.88 3.80 -1.04
N GLU A 46 -11.69 4.75 -0.53
CA GLU A 46 -13.06 4.46 -0.14
C GLU A 46 -13.98 4.58 -1.36
N TYR A 47 -15.01 3.74 -1.40
CA TYR A 47 -16.02 3.75 -2.46
C TYR A 47 -17.41 3.92 -1.86
N CYS A 48 -18.24 4.73 -2.53
CA CYS A 48 -19.62 4.97 -2.13
C CYS A 48 -20.53 4.91 -3.36
N SER A 49 -21.78 4.50 -3.18
CA SER A 49 -22.79 4.55 -4.23
C SER A 49 -24.06 5.24 -3.75
N LEU A 50 -24.61 6.11 -4.60
CA LEU A 50 -25.87 6.78 -4.37
C LEU A 50 -26.90 6.30 -5.39
N LYS A 51 -27.93 5.60 -4.92
CA LYS A 51 -29.03 5.13 -5.78
C LYS A 51 -30.19 6.13 -5.72
N VAL A 52 -30.59 6.62 -6.89
CA VAL A 52 -31.69 7.56 -7.08
C VAL A 52 -32.78 6.88 -7.89
N LYS A 53 -33.98 6.75 -7.31
CA LYS A 53 -35.16 6.27 -8.04
C LYS A 53 -35.75 7.40 -8.88
N ALA A 54 -36.31 7.08 -10.04
CA ALA A 54 -36.89 8.02 -10.99
C ALA A 54 -38.07 8.81 -10.41
N ASN A 55 -38.78 8.25 -9.41
CA ASN A 55 -39.89 8.93 -8.73
C ASN A 55 -39.43 9.87 -7.60
N ARG A 56 -38.12 10.09 -7.43
CA ARG A 56 -37.57 11.01 -6.43
C ARG A 56 -37.44 12.41 -7.03
N PRO A 57 -37.71 13.49 -6.27
CA PRO A 57 -37.48 14.85 -6.75
C PRO A 57 -36.00 15.05 -7.16
N ALA A 58 -35.76 15.54 -8.37
CA ALA A 58 -34.41 15.80 -8.90
C ALA A 58 -33.57 16.68 -7.96
N ASN A 59 -34.22 17.61 -7.26
CA ASN A 59 -33.59 18.51 -6.30
C ASN A 59 -33.00 17.80 -5.07
N GLU A 60 -33.52 16.63 -4.68
CA GLU A 60 -32.94 15.86 -3.58
C GLU A 60 -31.65 15.13 -4.00
N ALA A 61 -31.66 14.55 -5.19
CA ALA A 61 -30.49 13.87 -5.74
C ALA A 61 -29.33 14.86 -5.93
N GLY A 62 -29.58 16.02 -6.53
CA GLY A 62 -28.56 17.06 -6.72
C GLY A 62 -27.95 17.54 -5.39
N ARG A 63 -28.77 17.70 -4.34
CA ARG A 63 -28.28 18.08 -2.99
C ARG A 63 -27.36 17.02 -2.39
N GLN A 64 -27.66 15.74 -2.57
CA GLN A 64 -26.84 14.65 -2.05
C GLN A 64 -25.52 14.53 -2.82
N ILE A 65 -25.54 14.67 -4.14
CA ILE A 65 -24.34 14.68 -4.98
C ILE A 65 -23.43 15.86 -4.61
N LEU A 66 -24.01 17.05 -4.44
CA LEU A 66 -23.24 18.24 -4.04
C LEU A 66 -22.60 18.06 -2.66
N LYS A 67 -23.35 17.51 -1.70
CA LYS A 67 -22.83 17.20 -0.35
C LYS A 67 -21.64 16.25 -0.42
N LEU A 68 -21.73 15.17 -1.21
CA LEU A 68 -20.62 14.23 -1.41
C LEU A 68 -19.39 14.95 -2.00
N GLY A 69 -19.58 15.82 -2.99
CA GLY A 69 -18.48 16.63 -3.54
C GLY A 69 -17.81 17.54 -2.49
N GLN A 70 -18.59 18.14 -1.59
CA GLN A 70 -18.05 18.94 -0.47
C GLN A 70 -17.29 18.10 0.56
N GLU A 71 -17.65 16.83 0.70
CA GLU A 71 -16.99 15.85 1.59
C GLU A 71 -15.74 15.20 0.94
N GLY A 72 -15.33 15.68 -0.24
CA GLY A 72 -14.14 15.20 -0.95
C GLY A 72 -14.36 13.94 -1.79
N TRP A 73 -15.61 13.54 -2.04
CA TRP A 73 -15.94 12.45 -2.94
C TRP A 73 -15.88 12.89 -4.41
N GLU A 74 -15.24 12.07 -5.24
CA GLU A 74 -15.16 12.25 -6.69
C GLU A 74 -16.12 11.28 -7.39
N LEU A 75 -16.96 11.81 -8.29
CA LEU A 75 -17.86 10.98 -9.11
C LEU A 75 -17.05 10.23 -10.17
N VAL A 76 -17.18 8.90 -10.20
CA VAL A 76 -16.44 8.03 -11.13
C VAL A 76 -17.30 7.40 -12.21
N SER A 77 -18.56 7.08 -11.91
CA SER A 77 -19.45 6.43 -12.86
C SER A 77 -20.92 6.74 -12.57
N VAL A 78 -21.75 6.66 -13.60
CA VAL A 78 -23.20 6.78 -13.51
C VAL A 78 -23.81 5.65 -14.32
N GLU A 79 -24.63 4.82 -13.67
CA GLU A 79 -25.30 3.69 -14.32
C GLU A 79 -26.81 3.84 -14.20
N ASN A 80 -27.52 3.61 -15.30
CA ASN A 80 -28.98 3.55 -15.30
C ASN A 80 -29.41 2.09 -15.33
N PHE A 81 -30.36 1.73 -14.48
CA PHE A 81 -30.92 0.38 -14.43
C PHE A 81 -32.44 0.42 -14.55
N SER A 82 -32.94 -0.56 -15.28
CA SER A 82 -34.36 -0.84 -15.36
C SER A 82 -34.72 -1.79 -14.23
N GLU A 83 -35.65 -1.37 -13.39
CA GLU A 83 -36.28 -2.23 -12.40
C GLU A 83 -37.69 -2.50 -12.93
N SER A 84 -37.96 -3.75 -13.33
CA SER A 84 -39.26 -4.21 -13.81
C SER A 84 -39.76 -3.63 -15.15
N GLY A 85 -38.88 -3.41 -16.13
CA GLY A 85 -39.26 -3.14 -17.52
C GLY A 85 -39.47 -1.67 -17.89
N SER A 86 -39.36 -0.74 -16.93
CA SER A 86 -39.13 0.69 -17.20
C SER A 86 -37.78 1.12 -16.66
N THR A 87 -37.13 2.13 -17.26
CA THR A 87 -35.91 2.72 -16.70
C THR A 87 -36.30 3.52 -15.45
N THR A 88 -35.98 3.02 -14.25
CA THR A 88 -36.57 3.55 -13.00
C THR A 88 -35.54 3.98 -11.97
N ALA A 89 -34.24 3.79 -12.21
CA ALA A 89 -33.25 4.22 -11.24
C ALA A 89 -31.85 4.46 -11.86
N THR A 90 -31.12 5.37 -11.20
CA THR A 90 -29.76 5.77 -11.55
C THR A 90 -28.86 5.58 -10.33
N ALA A 91 -27.72 4.93 -10.50
CA ALA A 91 -26.67 4.80 -9.50
C ALA A 91 -25.51 5.73 -9.85
N TYR A 92 -25.08 6.52 -8.89
CA TYR A 92 -23.89 7.36 -8.97
C TYR A 92 -22.82 6.72 -8.09
N TYR A 93 -21.65 6.45 -8.66
CA TYR A 93 -20.54 5.82 -7.97
C TYR A 93 -19.46 6.86 -7.69
N PHE A 94 -18.92 6.84 -6.48
CA PHE A 94 -17.93 7.80 -6.01
C PHE A 94 -16.72 7.10 -5.42
N LYS A 95 -15.57 7.77 -5.46
CA LYS A 95 -14.36 7.38 -4.74
C LYS A 95 -13.77 8.56 -3.97
N ARG A 96 -13.00 8.29 -2.92
CA ARG A 96 -12.12 9.28 -2.28
C ARG A 96 -10.89 8.59 -1.67
N PRO A 97 -9.75 9.29 -1.54
CA PRO A 97 -8.62 8.76 -0.78
C PRO A 97 -8.99 8.66 0.72
N LEU A 98 -8.48 7.62 1.39
CA LEU A 98 -8.51 7.46 2.86
C LEU A 98 -7.55 8.42 3.56
#